data_AF-A0A6I6F2L1-F1
#
_entry.id   AF-A0A6I6F2L1-F1
#
_cell.length_a   1.000
_cell.length_b   1.000
_cell.length_c   1.000
_cell.angle_alpha   90.00
_cell.angle_beta   90.00
_cell.angle_gamma   90.00
#
_symmetry.space_group_name_H-M   'P 1'
#
loop_
_entity.id
_entity.type
_entity.pdbx_description
1 polymer ?
#
loop_
_entity_poly.entity_id
_entity_poly.type
_entity_poly.pdbx_seq_one_letter_code
_entity_poly.pdbx_strand_id
1 'polypeptide(L)'
;MNIRFIKEEALDNLKVNIKSNIDHYGEENNKWIYDFFNNENLFLDFKYNIKDFDLDMSEEIPSKTDLNNIKLIYENLNFLTESQASDERFWAGLTHDKFWSYMKYRWGNNILNNSKGNEDKVQQIKQSYFYGFGKRRSIAWNGIAKLWWIGKFTYNNTLDNPYEITEYVINDLGTTTLYLVSSNFTSNDNIRFGMFKAILEFERKGVKVSRTKLKELMKHINILGGSYLLDFFTEDEIKNKCIEYLDKIIDRKTDIPEKNKLKAFTEKIKTKQHNLTGTQLKVKEYIIDNIQEISNYKNCNELAKRLGVSATTINITLLKMNLGSYGRFIGDVNRLKKQA
;
A
#
# COMPACT_ATOMS: atom_id res chain seq x y z
N MET A 1 11.14 -27.45 17.31
CA MET A 1 12.12 -26.35 17.29
C MET A 1 11.84 -25.40 18.45
N ASN A 2 12.89 -24.92 19.12
CA ASN A 2 12.79 -23.82 20.09
C ASN A 2 12.83 -22.50 19.31
N ILE A 3 11.82 -21.66 19.48
CA ILE A 3 11.87 -20.29 18.93
C ILE A 3 12.85 -19.49 19.76
N ARG A 4 13.66 -18.66 19.12
CA ARG A 4 14.65 -17.83 19.77
C ARG A 4 14.39 -16.36 19.49
N PHE A 5 14.47 -15.53 20.53
CA PHE A 5 14.40 -14.07 20.41
C PHE A 5 15.73 -13.44 20.81
N ILE A 6 16.07 -12.30 20.22
CA ILE A 6 17.37 -11.67 20.45
C ILE A 6 17.39 -10.92 21.80
N LYS A 7 18.54 -10.90 22.49
CA LYS A 7 18.74 -10.08 23.70
C LYS A 7 18.69 -8.58 23.35
N GLU A 8 18.27 -7.75 24.31
CA GLU A 8 18.18 -6.29 24.12
C GLU A 8 19.52 -5.67 23.68
N GLU A 9 20.60 -6.02 24.37
CA GLU A 9 21.94 -5.51 24.05
C GLU A 9 22.41 -5.91 22.64
N ALA A 10 22.12 -7.15 22.23
CA ALA A 10 22.47 -7.62 20.88
C ALA A 10 21.61 -6.92 19.81
N LEU A 11 20.31 -6.71 20.08
CA LEU A 11 19.42 -5.94 19.22
C LEU A 11 19.94 -4.51 19.01
N ASP A 12 20.29 -3.81 20.09
CA ASP A 12 20.78 -2.43 20.05
C ASP A 12 22.13 -2.35 19.30
N ASN A 13 23.05 -3.26 19.59
CA ASN A 13 24.34 -3.32 18.90
C ASN A 13 24.18 -3.54 17.40
N LEU A 14 23.33 -4.48 16.97
CA LEU A 14 23.06 -4.68 15.54
C LEU A 14 22.48 -3.42 14.90
N LYS A 15 21.52 -2.76 15.55
CA LYS A 15 20.84 -1.56 15.03
C LYS A 15 21.78 -0.37 14.86
N VAL A 16 22.68 -0.16 15.81
CA VAL A 16 23.70 0.92 15.72
C VAL A 16 24.72 0.63 14.62
N ASN A 17 25.06 -0.65 14.42
CA ASN A 17 26.11 -1.07 13.49
C ASN A 17 25.61 -1.48 12.10
N ILE A 18 24.33 -1.22 11.74
CA ILE A 18 23.79 -1.55 10.40
C ILE A 18 24.65 -0.97 9.30
N LYS A 19 25.12 0.29 9.44
CA LYS A 19 25.92 0.98 8.42
C LYS A 19 27.24 0.27 8.13
N SER A 20 27.88 -0.28 9.16
CA SER A 20 29.15 -1.00 9.03
C SER A 20 28.96 -2.41 8.49
N ASN A 21 27.76 -2.98 8.63
CA ASN A 21 27.45 -4.36 8.30
C ASN A 21 26.51 -4.52 7.09
N ILE A 22 26.33 -3.48 6.26
CA ILE A 22 25.36 -3.48 5.15
C ILE A 22 25.55 -4.68 4.23
N ASP A 23 26.79 -4.96 3.84
CA ASP A 23 27.10 -5.98 2.84
C ASP A 23 26.82 -7.40 3.36
N HIS A 24 26.92 -7.60 4.68
CA HIS A 24 26.64 -8.87 5.33
C HIS A 24 25.15 -9.29 5.23
N TYR A 25 24.22 -8.34 5.07
CA TYR A 25 22.80 -8.65 4.84
C TYR A 25 22.51 -9.28 3.46
N GLY A 26 23.54 -9.44 2.61
CA GLY A 26 23.49 -10.21 1.37
C GLY A 26 24.05 -11.62 1.44
N GLU A 27 24.69 -12.00 2.54
CA GLU A 27 25.35 -13.27 2.65
C GLU A 27 24.37 -14.45 2.66
N GLU A 28 24.85 -15.60 2.20
CA GLU A 28 24.04 -16.82 2.11
C GLU A 28 23.54 -17.31 3.46
N ASN A 29 24.31 -17.07 4.52
CA ASN A 29 23.96 -17.46 5.87
C ASN A 29 24.20 -16.29 6.84
N ASN A 30 23.68 -16.45 8.05
CA ASN A 30 23.78 -15.47 9.13
C ASN A 30 25.02 -15.66 10.01
N LYS A 31 26.05 -16.39 9.55
CA LYS A 31 27.24 -16.69 10.37
C LYS A 31 27.95 -15.41 10.80
N TRP A 32 27.98 -14.39 9.95
CA TRP A 32 28.57 -13.08 10.26
C TRP A 32 27.99 -12.46 11.54
N ILE A 33 26.72 -12.74 11.87
CA ILE A 33 26.09 -12.21 13.09
C ILE A 33 26.78 -12.80 14.31
N TYR A 34 27.02 -14.12 14.32
CA TYR A 34 27.72 -14.79 15.40
C TYR A 34 29.18 -14.31 15.49
N ASP A 35 29.86 -14.16 14.35
CA ASP A 35 31.24 -13.66 14.28
C ASP A 35 31.34 -12.21 14.81
N PHE A 36 30.36 -11.34 14.49
CA PHE A 36 30.30 -9.95 14.97
C PHE A 36 30.21 -9.84 16.50
N PHE A 37 29.66 -10.85 17.16
CA PHE A 37 29.55 -10.94 18.62
C PHE A 37 30.53 -11.96 19.24
N ASN A 38 31.63 -12.29 18.56
CA ASN A 38 32.65 -13.21 19.05
C ASN A 38 32.10 -14.59 19.47
N ASN A 39 31.06 -15.07 18.78
CA ASN A 39 30.34 -16.32 19.08
C ASN A 39 29.67 -16.37 20.46
N GLU A 40 29.41 -15.22 21.09
CA GLU A 40 28.58 -15.16 22.28
C GLU A 40 27.13 -15.55 21.98
N ASN A 41 26.39 -16.05 22.98
CA ASN A 41 24.98 -16.36 22.80
C ASN A 41 24.15 -15.07 22.77
N LEU A 42 23.61 -14.76 21.59
CA LEU A 42 22.82 -13.56 21.28
C LEU A 42 21.35 -13.71 21.64
N PHE A 43 20.88 -14.94 21.78
CA PHE A 43 19.48 -15.28 21.79
C PHE A 43 19.05 -15.90 23.12
N LEU A 44 17.75 -15.82 23.39
CA LEU A 44 17.07 -16.47 24.48
C LEU A 44 16.00 -17.39 23.90
N ASP A 45 15.84 -18.56 24.51
CA ASP A 45 14.81 -19.52 24.12
C ASP A 45 13.44 -19.03 24.59
N PHE A 46 12.47 -19.09 23.68
CA PHE A 46 11.08 -18.93 24.02
C PHE A 46 10.59 -20.17 24.75
N LYS A 47 9.71 -19.99 25.75
CA LYS A 47 9.27 -21.08 26.64
C LYS A 47 8.63 -22.27 25.90
N TYR A 48 8.03 -22.04 24.74
CA TYR A 48 7.25 -23.04 24.01
C TYR A 48 8.01 -23.61 22.83
N ASN A 49 7.91 -24.93 22.68
CA ASN A 49 8.38 -25.64 21.50
C ASN A 49 7.27 -25.71 20.47
N ILE A 50 7.64 -25.48 19.21
CA ILE A 50 6.74 -25.61 18.07
C ILE A 50 7.25 -26.65 17.10
N LYS A 51 6.38 -27.10 16.19
CA LYS A 51 6.81 -27.88 15.04
C LYS A 51 7.77 -27.04 14.20
N ASP A 52 8.85 -27.64 13.71
CA ASP A 52 9.75 -26.95 12.80
C ASP A 52 9.05 -26.70 11.45
N PHE A 53 9.28 -25.53 10.87
CA PHE A 53 8.72 -25.12 9.60
C PHE A 53 9.59 -24.06 8.94
N ASP A 54 9.52 -24.01 7.62
CA ASP A 54 10.18 -23.02 6.80
C ASP A 54 9.13 -22.20 6.03
N LEU A 55 9.54 -21.03 5.56
CA LEU A 55 8.68 -20.17 4.76
C LEU A 55 8.79 -20.52 3.27
N ASP A 56 7.68 -20.36 2.58
CA ASP A 56 7.52 -20.56 1.16
C ASP A 56 8.36 -19.55 0.37
N MET A 57 9.32 -20.07 -0.37
CA MET A 57 10.20 -19.37 -1.29
C MET A 57 10.13 -19.99 -2.70
N SER A 58 9.03 -20.68 -3.01
CA SER A 58 8.86 -21.44 -4.26
C SER A 58 8.69 -20.57 -5.51
N GLU A 59 8.27 -19.31 -5.34
CA GLU A 59 8.08 -18.37 -6.44
C GLU A 59 9.30 -17.49 -6.67
N GLU A 60 9.58 -17.13 -7.93
CA GLU A 60 10.63 -16.16 -8.27
C GLU A 60 10.34 -14.77 -7.68
N ILE A 61 9.06 -14.37 -7.64
CA ILE A 61 8.63 -13.08 -7.12
C ILE A 61 8.16 -13.26 -5.66
N PRO A 62 8.89 -12.72 -4.65
CA PRO A 62 8.59 -12.99 -3.25
C PRO A 62 7.21 -12.59 -2.76
N SER A 63 6.54 -11.63 -3.40
CA SER A 63 5.18 -11.24 -2.98
C SER A 63 4.13 -12.28 -3.32
N LYS A 64 4.42 -13.23 -4.23
CA LYS A 64 3.46 -14.28 -4.59
C LYS A 64 3.34 -15.35 -3.51
N THR A 65 4.35 -15.53 -2.65
CA THR A 65 4.30 -16.48 -1.54
C THR A 65 3.70 -15.87 -0.26
N ASP A 66 3.33 -14.57 -0.26
CA ASP A 66 2.87 -13.87 0.95
C ASP A 66 1.65 -14.57 1.60
N LEU A 67 0.67 -15.06 0.80
CA LEU A 67 -0.52 -15.72 1.34
C LEU A 67 -0.16 -17.00 2.10
N ASN A 68 0.65 -17.86 1.50
CA ASN A 68 1.11 -19.11 2.12
C ASN A 68 1.93 -18.82 3.36
N ASN A 69 2.81 -17.82 3.31
CA ASN A 69 3.65 -17.43 4.43
C ASN A 69 2.86 -16.81 5.59
N ILE A 70 1.77 -16.08 5.33
CA ILE A 70 0.84 -15.64 6.37
C ILE A 70 0.19 -16.84 7.05
N LYS A 71 -0.29 -17.83 6.28
CA LYS A 71 -0.89 -19.06 6.81
C LYS A 71 0.13 -19.80 7.70
N LEU A 72 1.32 -20.09 7.17
CA LEU A 72 2.40 -20.77 7.90
C LEU A 72 2.79 -20.07 9.20
N ILE A 73 3.08 -18.75 9.14
CA ILE A 73 3.45 -17.97 10.33
C ILE A 73 2.33 -17.97 11.35
N TYR A 74 1.09 -17.68 10.93
CA TYR A 74 -0.01 -17.53 11.88
C TYR A 74 -0.43 -18.87 12.48
N GLU A 75 -0.53 -19.94 11.70
CA GLU A 75 -0.87 -21.27 12.21
C GLU A 75 0.14 -21.77 13.24
N ASN A 76 1.44 -21.54 13.01
CA ASN A 76 2.49 -22.01 13.92
C ASN A 76 2.72 -21.07 15.11
N LEU A 77 2.27 -19.81 15.06
CA LEU A 77 2.55 -18.80 16.10
C LEU A 77 1.29 -18.10 16.65
N ASN A 78 0.08 -18.60 16.39
CA ASN A 78 -1.17 -17.99 16.87
C ASN A 78 -1.33 -18.03 18.40
N PHE A 79 -0.53 -18.83 19.11
CA PHE A 79 -0.49 -18.86 20.57
C PHE A 79 0.12 -17.59 21.19
N LEU A 80 0.82 -16.77 20.40
CA LEU A 80 1.40 -15.52 20.88
C LEU A 80 0.29 -14.54 21.30
N THR A 81 0.47 -13.95 22.48
CA THR A 81 -0.34 -12.79 22.88
C THR A 81 0.06 -11.56 22.08
N GLU A 82 -0.83 -10.59 21.93
CA GLU A 82 -0.52 -9.32 21.25
C GLU A 82 0.63 -8.56 21.91
N SER A 83 0.80 -8.70 23.23
CA SER A 83 1.92 -8.12 23.96
C SER A 83 3.25 -8.75 23.54
N GLN A 84 3.30 -10.08 23.44
CA GLN A 84 4.49 -10.80 22.97
C GLN A 84 4.78 -10.50 21.50
N ALA A 85 3.74 -10.51 20.65
CA ALA A 85 3.84 -10.17 19.24
C ALA A 85 4.14 -8.68 18.96
N SER A 86 4.11 -7.83 19.98
CA SER A 86 4.54 -6.43 19.89
C SER A 86 6.01 -6.22 20.24
N ASP A 87 6.70 -7.21 20.79
CA ASP A 87 8.11 -7.13 21.17
C ASP A 87 9.02 -7.23 19.93
N GLU A 88 9.86 -6.20 19.72
CA GLU A 88 10.82 -6.16 18.60
C GLU A 88 11.81 -7.32 18.65
N ARG A 89 12.25 -7.70 19.86
CA ARG A 89 13.26 -8.76 20.04
C ARG A 89 12.82 -10.10 19.49
N PHE A 90 11.52 -10.38 19.58
CA PHE A 90 10.96 -11.61 19.05
C PHE A 90 11.14 -11.67 17.53
N TRP A 91 10.71 -10.62 16.83
CA TRP A 91 10.77 -10.58 15.37
C TRP A 91 12.19 -10.36 14.84
N ALA A 92 12.97 -9.49 15.47
CA ALA A 92 14.37 -9.30 15.13
C ALA A 92 15.17 -10.59 15.37
N GLY A 93 14.84 -11.37 16.41
CA GLY A 93 15.44 -12.69 16.59
C GLY A 93 15.16 -13.62 15.42
N LEU A 94 13.89 -13.73 15.04
CA LEU A 94 13.47 -14.58 13.92
C LEU A 94 14.05 -14.15 12.56
N THR A 95 14.18 -12.85 12.29
CA THR A 95 14.73 -12.34 11.02
C THR A 95 16.24 -12.56 10.90
N HIS A 96 16.96 -12.60 12.02
CA HIS A 96 18.42 -12.78 12.08
C HIS A 96 18.83 -14.23 12.39
N ASP A 97 17.86 -15.10 12.64
CA ASP A 97 18.09 -16.51 12.96
C ASP A 97 17.31 -17.43 12.01
N LYS A 98 16.24 -18.06 12.49
CA LYS A 98 15.49 -19.10 11.78
C LYS A 98 15.06 -18.70 10.36
N PHE A 99 14.64 -17.46 10.14
CA PHE A 99 14.12 -17.02 8.84
C PHE A 99 15.11 -16.17 8.03
N TRP A 100 16.42 -16.26 8.30
CA TRP A 100 17.44 -15.54 7.53
C TRP A 100 17.31 -15.75 6.01
N SER A 101 17.22 -17.01 5.57
CA SER A 101 17.11 -17.34 4.13
C SER A 101 15.88 -16.72 3.49
N TYR A 102 14.74 -16.73 4.20
CA TYR A 102 13.52 -16.05 3.74
C TYR A 102 13.68 -14.54 3.69
N MET A 103 14.33 -13.93 4.68
CA MET A 103 14.57 -12.49 4.69
C MET A 103 15.48 -12.05 3.53
N LYS A 104 16.50 -12.84 3.21
CA LYS A 104 17.33 -12.65 2.01
C LYS A 104 16.51 -12.80 0.73
N TYR A 105 15.72 -13.86 0.60
CA TYR A 105 14.82 -14.07 -0.53
C TYR A 105 13.87 -12.88 -0.73
N ARG A 106 13.26 -12.40 0.36
CA ARG A 106 12.24 -11.34 0.32
C ARG A 106 12.82 -9.96 0.07
N TRP A 107 13.95 -9.64 0.69
CA TRP A 107 14.48 -8.28 0.74
C TRP A 107 15.91 -8.14 0.23
N GLY A 108 16.77 -9.16 0.35
CA GLY A 108 18.21 -9.09 0.09
C GLY A 108 18.54 -8.49 -1.28
N ASN A 109 17.98 -9.05 -2.36
CA ASN A 109 18.23 -8.55 -3.72
C ASN A 109 17.77 -7.09 -3.90
N ASN A 110 16.63 -6.72 -3.34
CA ASN A 110 16.12 -5.35 -3.42
C ASN A 110 16.98 -4.36 -2.63
N ILE A 111 17.39 -4.74 -1.42
CA ILE A 111 18.23 -3.89 -0.57
C ILE A 111 19.59 -3.67 -1.24
N LEU A 112 20.23 -4.72 -1.74
CA LEU A 112 21.61 -4.59 -2.24
C LEU A 112 21.69 -3.94 -3.61
N ASN A 113 20.77 -4.28 -4.51
CA ASN A 113 20.86 -3.92 -5.93
C ASN A 113 19.98 -2.72 -6.31
N ASN A 114 18.87 -2.49 -5.61
CA ASN A 114 17.87 -1.49 -6.01
C ASN A 114 17.85 -0.24 -5.11
N SER A 115 18.65 -0.21 -4.04
CA SER A 115 18.75 0.95 -3.14
C SER A 115 19.54 2.11 -3.74
N LYS A 116 19.16 3.34 -3.42
CA LYS A 116 19.75 4.58 -3.95
C LYS A 116 21.10 4.97 -3.33
N GLY A 117 21.63 4.15 -2.42
CA GLY A 117 22.87 4.38 -1.69
C GLY A 117 22.84 3.77 -0.29
N ASN A 118 23.93 3.92 0.46
CA ASN A 118 24.07 3.28 1.77
C ASN A 118 23.03 3.74 2.80
N GLU A 119 22.60 5.01 2.76
CA GLU A 119 21.55 5.51 3.66
C GLU A 119 20.20 4.83 3.41
N ASP A 120 19.85 4.62 2.14
CA ASP A 120 18.63 3.90 1.75
C ASP A 120 18.73 2.41 2.13
N LYS A 121 19.89 1.78 1.92
CA LYS A 121 20.14 0.41 2.39
C LYS A 121 19.95 0.28 3.90
N VAL A 122 20.53 1.19 4.68
CA VAL A 122 20.38 1.23 6.14
C VAL A 122 18.90 1.35 6.51
N GLN A 123 18.15 2.24 5.87
CA GLN A 123 16.72 2.40 6.16
C GLN A 123 15.91 1.15 5.79
N GLN A 124 16.19 0.52 4.66
CA GLN A 124 15.51 -0.70 4.24
C GLN A 124 15.82 -1.88 5.16
N ILE A 125 17.07 -2.04 5.62
CA ILE A 125 17.44 -3.03 6.63
C ILE A 125 16.71 -2.74 7.95
N LYS A 126 16.75 -1.49 8.43
CA LYS A 126 16.05 -1.06 9.65
C LYS A 126 14.56 -1.40 9.63
N GLN A 127 13.88 -1.15 8.52
CA GLN A 127 12.42 -1.38 8.46
C GLN A 127 12.03 -2.85 8.23
N SER A 128 12.89 -3.66 7.59
CA SER A 128 12.57 -5.05 7.24
C SER A 128 13.05 -6.06 8.27
N TYR A 129 14.26 -5.89 8.82
CA TYR A 129 14.85 -6.81 9.80
C TYR A 129 14.56 -6.41 11.25
N PHE A 130 14.33 -5.12 11.51
CA PHE A 130 14.10 -4.53 12.83
C PHE A 130 12.78 -3.76 12.87
N TYR A 131 12.55 -3.02 13.96
CA TYR A 131 11.53 -1.99 14.03
C TYR A 131 12.12 -0.61 13.70
N GLY A 132 12.20 -0.29 12.41
CA GLY A 132 12.76 0.97 11.89
C GLY A 132 11.89 2.23 12.04
N PHE A 133 10.69 2.10 12.61
CA PHE A 133 9.76 3.21 12.90
C PHE A 133 9.26 3.12 14.36
N GLY A 134 8.28 3.92 14.74
CA GLY A 134 7.56 3.71 16.00
C GLY A 134 6.94 2.31 16.06
N LYS A 135 6.94 1.67 17.24
CA LYS A 135 6.57 0.26 17.48
C LYS A 135 5.39 -0.23 16.62
N ARG A 136 4.27 0.51 16.69
CA ARG A 136 3.03 0.17 15.98
C ARG A 136 3.15 0.19 14.46
N ARG A 137 3.87 1.17 13.90
CA ARG A 137 4.09 1.26 12.46
C ARG A 137 5.04 0.16 12.01
N SER A 138 6.10 -0.09 12.78
CA SER A 138 7.14 -1.07 12.44
C SER A 138 6.62 -2.48 12.20
N ILE A 139 5.56 -2.88 12.89
CA ILE A 139 4.84 -4.14 12.66
C ILE A 139 4.46 -4.32 11.18
N ALA A 140 4.02 -3.26 10.49
CA ALA A 140 3.62 -3.34 9.09
C ALA A 140 4.78 -3.45 8.09
N TRP A 141 6.03 -3.31 8.56
CA TRP A 141 7.23 -3.27 7.71
C TRP A 141 8.19 -4.42 7.97
N ASN A 142 8.30 -4.89 9.22
CA ASN A 142 9.17 -6.02 9.53
C ASN A 142 8.74 -7.27 8.75
N GLY A 143 9.70 -7.96 8.14
CA GLY A 143 9.46 -9.01 7.15
C GLY A 143 8.70 -10.22 7.68
N ILE A 144 8.76 -10.48 9.00
CA ILE A 144 8.08 -11.61 9.65
C ILE A 144 6.89 -11.12 10.47
N ALA A 145 7.06 -10.06 11.27
CA ALA A 145 6.00 -9.53 12.13
C ALA A 145 4.74 -9.18 11.31
N LYS A 146 4.93 -8.58 10.13
CA LYS A 146 3.84 -8.21 9.22
C LYS A 146 2.97 -9.41 8.84
N LEU A 147 3.57 -10.56 8.60
CA LEU A 147 2.86 -11.79 8.22
C LEU A 147 1.97 -12.27 9.37
N TRP A 148 2.52 -12.27 10.60
CA TRP A 148 1.76 -12.65 11.79
C TRP A 148 0.60 -11.71 12.07
N TRP A 149 0.84 -10.39 12.04
CA TRP A 149 -0.19 -9.40 12.36
C TRP A 149 -1.31 -9.36 11.33
N ILE A 150 -1.03 -9.61 10.06
CA ILE A 150 -2.07 -9.79 9.06
C ILE A 150 -2.86 -11.07 9.33
N GLY A 151 -2.20 -12.18 9.64
CA GLY A 151 -2.87 -13.40 10.09
C GLY A 151 -3.81 -13.12 11.27
N LYS A 152 -3.32 -12.46 12.33
CA LYS A 152 -4.10 -12.08 13.51
C LYS A 152 -5.32 -11.22 13.19
N PHE A 153 -5.17 -10.25 12.30
CA PHE A 153 -6.26 -9.34 11.96
C PHE A 153 -7.26 -9.89 10.94
N THR A 154 -6.92 -10.93 10.19
CA THR A 154 -7.75 -11.39 9.07
C THR A 154 -8.22 -12.83 9.20
N TYR A 155 -7.56 -13.65 10.01
CA TYR A 155 -8.03 -15.00 10.30
C TYR A 155 -9.35 -14.93 11.09
N ASN A 156 -10.38 -15.61 10.58
CA ASN A 156 -11.68 -15.68 11.22
C ASN A 156 -12.25 -17.10 11.09
N ASN A 157 -12.18 -17.87 12.17
CA ASN A 157 -12.68 -19.25 12.22
C ASN A 157 -14.21 -19.38 12.14
N THR A 158 -14.96 -18.26 12.14
CA THR A 158 -16.41 -18.27 11.93
C THR A 158 -16.82 -18.29 10.45
N LEU A 159 -15.85 -18.13 9.53
CA LEU A 159 -16.06 -18.21 8.08
C LEU A 159 -15.79 -19.63 7.57
N ASP A 160 -16.45 -20.02 6.48
CA ASP A 160 -16.21 -21.32 5.81
C ASP A 160 -14.75 -21.46 5.36
N ASN A 161 -14.16 -20.39 4.84
CA ASN A 161 -12.72 -20.25 4.64
C ASN A 161 -12.17 -19.27 5.69
N PRO A 162 -11.44 -19.76 6.72
CA PRO A 162 -10.90 -18.88 7.77
C PRO A 162 -9.92 -17.81 7.28
N TYR A 163 -9.36 -17.98 6.08
CA TYR A 163 -8.41 -17.05 5.46
C TYR A 163 -9.04 -16.22 4.33
N GLU A 164 -10.37 -16.22 4.16
CA GLU A 164 -11.03 -15.46 3.09
C GLU A 164 -10.69 -13.96 3.13
N ILE A 165 -10.66 -13.36 4.32
CA ILE A 165 -10.26 -11.95 4.47
C ILE A 165 -8.77 -11.79 4.15
N THR A 166 -7.93 -12.74 4.53
CA THR A 166 -6.49 -12.74 4.20
C THR A 166 -6.27 -12.72 2.68
N GLU A 167 -7.03 -13.55 1.96
CA GLU A 167 -7.02 -13.62 0.49
C GLU A 167 -7.49 -12.31 -0.16
N TYR A 168 -8.43 -11.60 0.47
CA TYR A 168 -8.80 -10.26 0.02
C TYR A 168 -7.67 -9.23 0.21
N VAL A 169 -7.07 -9.15 1.40
CA VAL A 169 -6.09 -8.11 1.74
C VAL A 169 -4.74 -8.29 1.02
N ILE A 170 -4.42 -9.50 0.57
CA ILE A 170 -3.13 -9.81 -0.06
C ILE A 170 -2.87 -8.96 -1.31
N ASN A 171 -3.94 -8.55 -2.01
CA ASN A 171 -3.89 -7.74 -3.23
C ASN A 171 -3.24 -6.36 -3.03
N ASP A 172 -3.26 -5.81 -1.81
CA ASP A 172 -2.55 -4.59 -1.43
C ASP A 172 -2.02 -4.74 0.01
N LEU A 173 -1.23 -5.80 0.23
CA LEU A 173 -0.79 -6.22 1.56
C LEU A 173 -0.11 -5.08 2.33
N GLY A 174 0.84 -4.37 1.72
CA GLY A 174 1.58 -3.29 2.37
C GLY A 174 0.67 -2.17 2.88
N THR A 175 -0.22 -1.67 2.03
CA THR A 175 -1.13 -0.58 2.42
C THR A 175 -2.16 -1.05 3.42
N THR A 176 -2.80 -2.19 3.16
CA THR A 176 -3.88 -2.68 4.01
C THR A 176 -3.35 -3.01 5.39
N THR A 177 -2.14 -3.60 5.49
CA THR A 177 -1.48 -3.79 6.79
C THR A 177 -1.27 -2.47 7.51
N LEU A 178 -0.73 -1.46 6.82
CA LEU A 178 -0.49 -0.15 7.44
C LEU A 178 -1.80 0.47 7.98
N TYR A 179 -2.89 0.37 7.24
CA TYR A 179 -4.20 0.86 7.69
C TYR A 179 -4.71 0.08 8.90
N LEU A 180 -4.66 -1.25 8.85
CA LEU A 180 -5.09 -2.11 9.96
C LEU A 180 -4.29 -1.88 11.23
N VAL A 181 -2.97 -1.75 11.14
CA VAL A 181 -2.15 -1.50 12.33
C VAL A 181 -2.29 -0.06 12.83
N SER A 182 -2.62 0.93 11.98
CA SER A 182 -2.58 2.34 12.39
C SER A 182 -3.91 2.87 12.94
N SER A 183 -5.02 2.17 12.71
CA SER A 183 -6.34 2.57 13.18
C SER A 183 -6.63 1.98 14.56
N ASN A 184 -7.17 2.77 15.50
CA ASN A 184 -7.50 2.24 16.83
C ASN A 184 -8.69 1.28 16.79
N PHE A 185 -9.72 1.61 16.01
CA PHE A 185 -10.93 0.79 15.96
C PHE A 185 -10.70 -0.63 15.41
N THR A 186 -9.62 -0.86 14.66
CA THR A 186 -9.32 -2.17 14.08
C THR A 186 -8.80 -3.16 15.12
N SER A 187 -8.47 -2.75 16.34
CA SER A 187 -8.16 -3.69 17.43
C SER A 187 -9.40 -4.41 17.96
N ASN A 188 -10.60 -3.87 17.71
CA ASN A 188 -11.86 -4.52 18.07
C ASN A 188 -12.30 -5.47 16.93
N ASP A 189 -12.44 -6.75 17.26
CA ASP A 189 -12.78 -7.80 16.30
C ASP A 189 -14.16 -7.59 15.66
N ASN A 190 -15.18 -7.15 16.43
CA ASN A 190 -16.51 -6.88 15.89
C ASN A 190 -16.46 -5.78 14.82
N ILE A 191 -15.68 -4.72 15.09
CA ILE A 191 -15.56 -3.60 14.15
C ILE A 191 -14.78 -4.04 12.90
N ARG A 192 -13.64 -4.70 13.11
CA ARG A 192 -12.76 -5.14 12.03
C ARG A 192 -13.44 -6.17 11.13
N PHE A 193 -14.05 -7.19 11.69
CA PHE A 193 -14.73 -8.24 10.93
C PHE A 193 -16.05 -7.75 10.33
N GLY A 194 -16.83 -6.91 11.02
CA GLY A 194 -18.02 -6.28 10.43
C GLY A 194 -17.67 -5.46 9.18
N MET A 195 -16.59 -4.67 9.24
CA MET A 195 -16.07 -3.94 8.08
C MET A 195 -15.67 -4.88 6.92
N PHE A 196 -14.89 -5.94 7.20
CA PHE A 196 -14.45 -6.86 6.16
C PHE A 196 -15.59 -7.70 5.57
N LYS A 197 -16.55 -8.14 6.39
CA LYS A 197 -17.74 -8.86 5.93
C LYS A 197 -18.59 -7.99 5.00
N ALA A 198 -18.72 -6.69 5.28
CA ALA A 198 -19.38 -5.76 4.37
C ALA A 198 -18.63 -5.67 3.03
N ILE A 199 -17.31 -5.52 3.05
CA ILE A 199 -16.48 -5.46 1.84
C ILE A 199 -16.62 -6.74 1.00
N LEU A 200 -16.49 -7.91 1.62
CA LEU A 200 -16.61 -9.20 0.93
C LEU A 200 -18.00 -9.40 0.32
N GLU A 201 -19.06 -8.89 0.95
CA GLU A 201 -20.40 -8.95 0.38
C GLU A 201 -20.52 -8.17 -0.94
N PHE A 202 -19.87 -7.01 -1.05
CA PHE A 202 -19.81 -6.27 -2.32
C PHE A 202 -18.97 -6.98 -3.37
N GLU A 203 -17.81 -7.53 -3.01
CA GLU A 203 -16.95 -8.27 -3.93
C GLU A 203 -17.66 -9.51 -4.50
N ARG A 204 -18.42 -10.25 -3.66
CA ARG A 204 -19.25 -11.39 -4.09
C ARG A 204 -20.38 -10.99 -5.04
N LYS A 205 -20.90 -9.76 -4.93
CA LYS A 205 -21.86 -9.17 -5.88
C LYS A 205 -21.19 -8.63 -7.15
N GLY A 206 -19.88 -8.83 -7.32
CA GLY A 206 -19.09 -8.35 -8.46
C GLY A 206 -18.70 -6.87 -8.37
N VAL A 207 -18.93 -6.22 -7.23
CA VAL A 207 -18.63 -4.80 -7.02
C VAL A 207 -17.31 -4.63 -6.29
N LYS A 208 -16.26 -4.31 -7.04
CA LYS A 208 -14.93 -4.12 -6.47
C LYS A 208 -14.85 -2.90 -5.53
N VAL A 209 -14.42 -3.14 -4.30
CA VAL A 209 -14.08 -2.11 -3.31
C VAL A 209 -12.63 -1.72 -3.51
N SER A 210 -12.41 -0.66 -4.29
CA SER A 210 -11.07 -0.14 -4.53
C SER A 210 -10.42 0.38 -3.24
N ARG A 211 -9.08 0.46 -3.22
CA ARG A 211 -8.30 1.07 -2.13
C ARG A 211 -8.84 2.43 -1.69
N THR A 212 -9.27 3.26 -2.63
CA THR A 212 -9.86 4.57 -2.34
C THR A 212 -11.16 4.42 -1.55
N LYS A 213 -12.04 3.48 -1.94
CA LYS A 213 -13.29 3.20 -1.24
C LYS A 213 -13.03 2.61 0.16
N LEU A 214 -12.07 1.68 0.29
CA LEU A 214 -11.62 1.17 1.58
C LEU A 214 -11.17 2.30 2.52
N LYS A 215 -10.36 3.23 2.01
CA LYS A 215 -9.90 4.39 2.79
C LYS A 215 -11.06 5.30 3.21
N GLU A 216 -12.04 5.55 2.33
CA GLU A 216 -13.23 6.33 2.70
C GLU A 216 -14.09 5.60 3.74
N LEU A 217 -14.27 4.29 3.60
CA LEU A 217 -14.98 3.47 4.60
C LEU A 217 -14.29 3.53 5.97
N MET A 218 -12.97 3.36 6.03
CA MET A 218 -12.22 3.46 7.28
C MET A 218 -12.30 4.87 7.91
N LYS A 219 -12.30 5.93 7.10
CA LYS A 219 -12.57 7.29 7.60
C LYS A 219 -13.96 7.40 8.19
N HIS A 220 -14.96 6.82 7.51
CA HIS A 220 -16.33 6.82 8.00
C HIS A 220 -16.46 6.11 9.36
N ILE A 221 -15.86 4.93 9.51
CA ILE A 221 -15.84 4.22 10.81
C ILE A 221 -15.16 5.08 11.88
N ASN A 222 -14.03 5.73 11.56
CA ASN A 222 -13.36 6.62 12.52
C ASN A 222 -14.23 7.83 12.90
N ILE A 223 -15.04 8.37 11.98
CA ILE A 223 -16.01 9.43 12.27
C ILE A 223 -17.14 8.90 13.15
N LEU A 224 -17.65 7.70 12.87
CA LEU A 224 -18.66 7.05 13.72
C LEU A 224 -18.16 6.89 15.16
N GLY A 225 -16.87 6.60 15.35
CA GLY A 225 -16.26 6.55 16.69
C GLY A 225 -16.14 7.90 17.40
N GLY A 226 -16.31 9.02 16.69
CA GLY A 226 -16.42 10.34 17.30
C GLY A 226 -17.83 10.67 17.80
N SER A 227 -18.87 10.00 17.30
CA SER A 227 -20.27 10.24 17.68
C SER A 227 -20.90 9.08 18.46
N TYR A 228 -20.38 7.87 18.32
CA TYR A 228 -20.84 6.66 18.98
C TYR A 228 -19.69 5.97 19.71
N LEU A 229 -20.01 5.24 20.77
CA LEU A 229 -19.06 4.31 21.38
C LEU A 229 -19.07 3.01 20.57
N LEU A 230 -18.10 2.86 19.65
CA LEU A 230 -18.14 1.76 18.68
C LEU A 230 -18.12 0.36 19.30
N ASP A 231 -17.54 0.23 20.50
CA ASP A 231 -17.41 -1.05 21.21
C ASP A 231 -18.77 -1.64 21.63
N PHE A 232 -19.85 -0.85 21.60
CA PHE A 232 -21.21 -1.33 21.87
C PHE A 232 -21.90 -1.94 20.66
N PHE A 233 -21.38 -1.73 19.46
CA PHE A 233 -21.95 -2.35 18.27
C PHE A 233 -21.53 -3.81 18.14
N THR A 234 -22.51 -4.63 17.80
CA THR A 234 -22.28 -5.99 17.31
C THR A 234 -21.59 -5.96 15.94
N GLU A 235 -20.99 -7.09 15.57
CA GLU A 235 -20.35 -7.25 14.26
C GLU A 235 -21.33 -6.98 13.10
N ASP A 236 -22.58 -7.46 13.22
CA ASP A 236 -23.63 -7.27 12.21
C ASP A 236 -24.09 -5.80 12.11
N GLU A 237 -24.19 -5.08 13.23
CA GLU A 237 -24.50 -3.66 13.21
C GLU A 237 -23.41 -2.84 12.51
N ILE A 238 -22.12 -3.16 12.78
CA ILE A 238 -21.01 -2.55 12.05
C ILE A 238 -21.08 -2.91 10.57
N LYS A 239 -21.32 -4.18 10.24
CA LYS A 239 -21.46 -4.65 8.86
C LYS A 239 -22.54 -3.85 8.13
N ASN A 240 -23.73 -3.72 8.72
CA ASN A 240 -24.86 -2.99 8.12
C ASN A 240 -24.55 -1.50 7.92
N LYS A 241 -23.92 -0.84 8.90
CA LYS A 241 -23.46 0.55 8.76
C LYS A 241 -22.44 0.70 7.64
N CYS A 242 -21.52 -0.26 7.52
CA CYS A 242 -20.52 -0.26 6.45
C CYS A 242 -21.17 -0.47 5.06
N ILE A 243 -22.14 -1.37 4.94
CA ILE A 243 -22.90 -1.60 3.70
C ILE A 243 -23.63 -0.32 3.29
N GLU A 244 -24.39 0.30 4.20
CA GLU A 244 -25.13 1.54 3.93
C GLU A 244 -24.21 2.66 3.43
N TYR A 245 -23.01 2.78 4.01
CA TYR A 245 -22.03 3.76 3.56
C TYR A 245 -21.41 3.40 2.21
N LEU A 246 -21.08 2.11 2.00
CA LEU A 246 -20.54 1.62 0.73
C LEU A 246 -21.51 1.85 -0.42
N ASP A 247 -22.80 1.52 -0.26
CA ASP A 247 -23.85 1.82 -1.23
C ASP A 247 -23.85 3.31 -1.58
N LYS A 248 -23.89 4.19 -0.58
CA LYS A 248 -23.84 5.65 -0.80
C LYS A 248 -22.62 6.09 -1.62
N ILE A 249 -21.42 5.58 -1.34
CA ILE A 249 -20.20 6.04 -2.04
C ILE A 249 -19.97 5.32 -3.38
N ILE A 250 -20.60 4.17 -3.60
CA ILE A 250 -20.56 3.42 -4.85
C ILE A 250 -21.59 4.00 -5.82
N ASP A 251 -22.82 4.24 -5.35
CA ASP A 251 -23.89 4.88 -6.11
C ASP A 251 -23.55 6.32 -6.49
N ARG A 252 -22.83 7.06 -5.63
CA ARG A 252 -22.32 8.41 -5.97
C ARG A 252 -21.24 8.42 -7.05
N LYS A 253 -20.69 7.26 -7.45
CA LYS A 253 -19.54 7.15 -8.36
C LYS A 253 -19.83 6.55 -9.73
N THR A 254 -21.08 6.27 -10.08
CA THR A 254 -21.52 6.39 -11.47
C THR A 254 -21.50 7.85 -11.94
N ASP A 255 -21.32 8.85 -11.05
CA ASP A 255 -21.44 10.27 -11.42
C ASP A 255 -20.25 11.24 -11.13
N ILE A 256 -19.25 10.98 -10.27
CA ILE A 256 -18.46 12.12 -9.70
C ILE A 256 -16.89 12.13 -9.70
N PRO A 257 -16.08 11.05 -9.76
CA PRO A 257 -14.61 11.24 -9.63
C PRO A 257 -13.84 11.39 -10.95
N GLU A 258 -14.34 10.82 -12.04
CA GLU A 258 -13.57 10.65 -13.29
C GLU A 258 -13.64 11.91 -14.18
N LYS A 259 -14.75 12.66 -14.11
CA LYS A 259 -14.93 14.00 -14.71
C LYS A 259 -13.96 15.09 -14.19
N ASN A 260 -13.23 14.85 -13.09
CA ASN A 260 -12.48 15.91 -12.39
C ASN A 260 -11.08 16.20 -12.96
N LYS A 261 -10.40 15.27 -13.62
CA LYS A 261 -9.04 15.53 -14.15
C LYS A 261 -9.05 16.42 -15.38
N LEU A 262 -9.96 16.16 -16.33
CA LEU A 262 -10.12 16.99 -17.51
C LEU A 262 -10.67 18.37 -17.11
N LYS A 263 -11.65 18.43 -16.17
CA LYS A 263 -12.15 19.70 -15.63
C LYS A 263 -11.05 20.52 -14.93
N ALA A 264 -10.21 19.89 -14.10
CA ALA A 264 -9.06 20.57 -13.47
C ALA A 264 -8.02 21.05 -14.49
N PHE A 265 -7.81 20.29 -15.57
CA PHE A 265 -6.96 20.71 -16.68
C PHE A 265 -7.55 21.93 -17.41
N THR A 266 -8.86 21.93 -17.69
CA THR A 266 -9.57 23.08 -18.28
C THR A 266 -9.48 24.32 -17.40
N GLU A 267 -9.68 24.21 -16.09
CA GLU A 267 -9.61 25.35 -15.16
C GLU A 267 -8.20 25.94 -15.06
N LYS A 268 -7.15 25.11 -15.13
CA LYS A 268 -5.76 25.60 -15.23
C LYS A 268 -5.51 26.40 -16.51
N ILE A 269 -6.12 26.00 -17.62
CA ILE A 269 -6.01 26.72 -18.90
C ILE A 269 -6.77 28.05 -18.83
N LYS A 270 -7.95 28.07 -18.19
CA LYS A 270 -8.74 29.28 -18.01
C LYS A 270 -8.01 30.34 -17.17
N THR A 271 -7.56 29.96 -15.97
CA THR A 271 -7.03 30.87 -14.95
C THR A 271 -5.65 31.45 -15.25
N LYS A 272 -4.87 30.82 -16.14
CA LYS A 272 -3.53 31.28 -16.47
C LYS A 272 -3.56 32.45 -17.46
N GLN A 273 -2.89 33.54 -17.10
CA GLN A 273 -2.71 34.70 -17.96
C GLN A 273 -1.68 34.38 -19.06
N HIS A 274 -2.05 34.64 -20.31
CA HIS A 274 -1.21 34.37 -21.48
C HIS A 274 -1.20 35.61 -22.38
N ASN A 275 -0.04 35.96 -22.94
CA ASN A 275 0.10 37.04 -23.92
C ASN A 275 -0.38 36.57 -25.30
N LEU A 276 -1.70 36.55 -25.49
CA LEU A 276 -2.40 36.13 -26.71
C LEU A 276 -2.95 37.34 -27.48
N THR A 277 -2.84 37.31 -28.81
CA THR A 277 -3.51 38.30 -29.67
C THR A 277 -5.02 38.01 -29.80
N GLY A 278 -5.82 38.92 -30.35
CA GLY A 278 -7.27 38.75 -30.49
C GLY A 278 -7.70 37.44 -31.16
N THR A 279 -7.02 37.04 -32.23
CA THR A 279 -7.27 35.75 -32.90
C THR A 279 -6.87 34.55 -32.04
N GLN A 280 -5.80 34.67 -31.25
CA GLN A 280 -5.33 33.59 -30.36
C GLN A 280 -6.24 33.42 -29.14
N LEU A 281 -6.86 34.50 -28.65
CA LEU A 281 -7.87 34.45 -27.59
C LEU A 281 -9.10 33.64 -28.03
N LYS A 282 -9.61 33.89 -29.24
CA LYS A 282 -10.72 33.11 -29.82
C LYS A 282 -10.40 31.62 -29.91
N VAL A 283 -9.15 31.27 -30.28
CA VAL A 283 -8.68 29.88 -30.29
C VAL A 283 -8.66 29.29 -28.87
N LYS A 284 -8.14 30.03 -27.88
CA LYS A 284 -8.13 29.59 -26.47
C LYS A 284 -9.55 29.34 -25.95
N GLU A 285 -10.47 30.28 -26.15
CA GLU A 285 -11.87 30.17 -25.71
C GLU A 285 -12.54 28.94 -26.32
N TYR A 286 -12.40 28.75 -27.63
CA TYR A 286 -12.97 27.58 -28.30
C TYR A 286 -12.41 26.26 -27.77
N ILE A 287 -11.09 26.18 -27.54
CA ILE A 287 -10.44 24.99 -26.96
C ILE A 287 -11.01 24.68 -25.58
N ILE A 288 -11.21 25.70 -24.74
CA ILE A 288 -11.74 25.54 -23.39
C ILE A 288 -13.17 25.02 -23.42
N ASP A 289 -14.02 25.61 -24.25
CA ASP A 289 -15.44 25.29 -24.33
C ASP A 289 -15.69 23.92 -24.95
N ASN A 290 -14.81 23.48 -25.86
CA ASN A 290 -14.97 22.25 -26.64
C ASN A 290 -13.91 21.19 -26.29
N ILE A 291 -13.27 21.29 -25.12
CA ILE A 291 -12.15 20.41 -24.75
C ILE A 291 -12.52 18.91 -24.73
N GLN A 292 -13.80 18.61 -24.49
CA GLN A 292 -14.36 17.26 -24.53
C GLN A 292 -14.48 16.70 -25.95
N GLU A 293 -14.55 17.55 -26.97
CA GLU A 293 -14.80 17.13 -28.35
C GLU A 293 -13.60 17.44 -29.26
N ILE A 294 -12.59 18.14 -28.75
CA ILE A 294 -11.44 18.59 -29.54
C ILE A 294 -10.58 17.46 -30.11
N SER A 295 -10.67 16.26 -29.55
CA SER A 295 -10.03 15.04 -30.08
C SER A 295 -10.77 14.41 -31.26
N ASN A 296 -11.98 14.88 -31.59
CA ASN A 296 -12.78 14.36 -32.70
C ASN A 296 -12.30 14.90 -34.05
N TYR A 297 -11.56 16.00 -34.04
CA TYR A 297 -10.88 16.52 -35.22
C TYR A 297 -9.71 15.61 -35.60
N LYS A 298 -9.63 15.20 -36.87
CA LYS A 298 -8.61 14.26 -37.36
C LYS A 298 -7.20 14.83 -37.28
N ASN A 299 -7.07 16.15 -37.45
CA ASN A 299 -5.80 16.86 -37.41
C ASN A 299 -5.99 18.37 -37.18
N CYS A 300 -4.89 19.08 -36.97
CA CYS A 300 -4.88 20.53 -36.72
C CYS A 300 -5.49 21.34 -37.88
N ASN A 301 -5.35 20.89 -39.13
CA ASN A 301 -5.90 21.60 -40.29
C ASN A 301 -7.44 21.59 -40.30
N GLU A 302 -8.06 20.51 -39.81
CA GLU A 302 -9.51 20.41 -39.70
C GLU A 302 -10.07 21.38 -38.67
N LEU A 303 -9.43 21.44 -37.49
CA LEU A 303 -9.77 22.43 -36.46
C LEU A 303 -9.52 23.87 -36.96
N ALA A 304 -8.43 24.10 -37.71
CA ALA A 304 -8.10 25.38 -38.30
C ALA A 304 -9.19 25.86 -39.29
N LYS A 305 -9.67 24.96 -40.16
CA LYS A 305 -10.78 25.23 -41.09
C LYS A 305 -12.07 25.58 -40.35
N ARG A 306 -12.38 24.88 -39.26
CA ARG A 306 -13.56 25.15 -38.42
C ARG A 306 -13.52 26.53 -37.78
N LEU A 307 -12.34 26.97 -37.36
CA LEU A 307 -12.13 28.24 -36.66
C LEU A 307 -11.84 29.43 -37.60
N GLY A 308 -11.70 29.19 -38.91
CA GLY A 308 -11.33 30.24 -39.87
C GLY A 308 -9.93 30.81 -39.62
N VAL A 309 -8.99 29.99 -39.14
CA VAL A 309 -7.60 30.38 -38.84
C VAL A 309 -6.61 29.45 -39.52
N SER A 310 -5.31 29.78 -39.50
CA SER A 310 -4.26 28.87 -39.96
C SER A 310 -3.91 27.82 -38.88
N ALA A 311 -3.49 26.62 -39.30
CA ALA A 311 -2.97 25.61 -38.37
C ALA A 311 -1.74 26.09 -37.59
N THR A 312 -0.96 26.99 -38.19
CA THR A 312 0.16 27.69 -37.54
C THR A 312 -0.34 28.54 -36.37
N THR A 313 -1.45 29.27 -36.53
CA THR A 313 -2.07 30.06 -35.46
C THR A 313 -2.47 29.20 -34.28
N ILE A 314 -3.05 28.02 -34.52
CA ILE A 314 -3.43 27.08 -33.44
C ILE A 314 -2.19 26.57 -32.71
N ASN A 315 -1.18 26.08 -33.42
CA ASN A 315 0.04 25.56 -32.80
C ASN A 315 0.80 26.63 -32.00
N ILE A 316 0.92 27.86 -32.52
CA ILE A 316 1.52 28.98 -31.78
C ILE A 316 0.72 29.28 -30.50
N THR A 317 -0.62 29.24 -30.58
CA THR A 317 -1.49 29.47 -29.42
C THR A 317 -1.27 28.40 -28.34
N LEU A 318 -1.26 27.12 -28.71
CA LEU A 318 -1.00 26.02 -27.79
C LEU A 318 0.40 26.09 -27.15
N LEU A 319 1.42 26.47 -27.92
CA LEU A 319 2.78 26.67 -27.41
C LEU A 319 2.83 27.81 -26.38
N LYS A 320 2.20 28.96 -26.67
CA LYS A 320 2.08 30.07 -25.71
C LYS A 320 1.29 29.69 -24.44
N MET A 321 0.43 28.68 -24.53
CA MET A 321 -0.31 28.12 -23.40
C MET A 321 0.49 27.04 -22.62
N ASN A 322 1.72 26.72 -23.04
CA ASN A 322 2.54 25.61 -22.54
C ASN A 322 1.89 24.23 -22.72
N LEU A 323 1.07 24.05 -23.77
CA LEU A 323 0.38 22.80 -24.09
C LEU A 323 1.09 21.98 -25.18
N GLY A 324 2.18 22.51 -25.75
CA GLY A 324 2.96 21.85 -26.80
C GLY A 324 2.31 21.95 -28.19
N SER A 325 2.64 21.01 -29.07
CA SER A 325 2.02 20.89 -30.38
C SER A 325 0.59 20.35 -30.28
N TYR A 326 -0.21 20.55 -31.33
CA TYR A 326 -1.58 20.00 -31.39
C TYR A 326 -1.62 18.49 -31.10
N GLY A 327 -0.71 17.70 -31.69
CA GLY A 327 -0.64 16.26 -31.45
C GLY A 327 -0.37 15.89 -29.99
N ARG A 328 0.56 16.60 -29.34
CA ARG A 328 0.85 16.40 -27.91
C ARG A 328 -0.35 16.76 -27.04
N PHE A 329 -0.97 17.91 -27.32
CA PHE A 329 -2.16 18.37 -26.61
C PHE A 329 -3.33 17.38 -26.71
N ILE A 330 -3.63 16.86 -27.91
CA ILE A 330 -4.66 15.83 -28.08
C ILE A 330 -4.28 14.53 -27.37
N GLY A 331 -3.01 14.13 -27.39
CA GLY A 331 -2.51 12.99 -26.62
C GLY A 331 -2.75 13.15 -25.11
N ASP A 332 -2.47 14.33 -24.57
CA ASP A 332 -2.72 14.65 -23.16
C ASP A 332 -4.23 14.64 -22.83
N VAL A 333 -5.08 15.24 -23.67
CA VAL A 333 -6.55 15.21 -23.52
C VAL A 333 -7.08 13.77 -23.56
N ASN A 334 -6.63 12.96 -24.52
CA ASN A 334 -7.06 11.56 -24.64
C ASN A 334 -6.58 10.70 -23.47
N ARG A 335 -5.37 10.93 -22.95
CA ARG A 335 -4.90 10.26 -21.73
C ARG A 335 -5.75 10.63 -20.53
N LEU A 336 -6.11 11.91 -20.40
CA LEU A 336 -6.99 12.39 -19.33
C LEU A 336 -8.41 11.84 -19.46
N LYS A 337 -8.88 11.59 -20.68
CA LYS A 337 -10.17 10.91 -20.96
C LYS A 337 -10.16 9.40 -20.71
N LYS A 338 -9.04 8.69 -20.92
CA LYS A 338 -8.90 7.24 -20.68
C LYS A 338 -8.64 6.87 -19.22
N GLN A 339 -8.18 7.84 -18.43
CA GLN A 339 -8.03 7.74 -16.97
C GLN A 339 -9.22 8.33 -16.22
N ALA A 340 -10.21 8.77 -16.98
CA ALA A 340 -11.60 8.98 -16.61
C ALA A 340 -12.40 7.79 -17.16
#